data_AF-A0A5C8UB07-F1
#
_entry.id   AF-A0A5C8UB07-F1
#
_cell.length_a   1.000
_cell.length_b   1.000
_cell.length_c   1.000
_cell.angle_alpha   90.00
_cell.angle_beta   90.00
_cell.angle_gamma   90.00
#
_symmetry.space_group_name_H-M   'P 1'
#
loop_
_entity.id
_entity.type
_entity.pdbx_description
1 polymer ?
#
loop_
_entity_poly.entity_id
_entity_poly.type
_entity_poly.pdbx_seq_one_letter_code
_entity_poly.pdbx_strand_id
1 'polypeptide(L)'
;MRLTVLLCAASILSMLFYGAARAAEIGRQADATLPVMTPLVADVLAPPRAVPMSDGRNHLVYELRLLNVLDGRFDVNRIIVLDGGTGRQLLALDRDAIGRRLSLGGRRGSETASLGASQFGIVFLHVALDAGARVPTTLAHEIDGFAEPLKSDLSMRVADTPVIDKPLPVLGSPLRGSGYVAGDGCCDSIRHVRALLPLNGAFRLAQRFAIDWEKIDGESRIVRGDLKDVKSYRIYGEPVLAVADGAVVGGRNDLPDQAPGALPANLPIGEADGNFVVLDIGGGAFVLYAHLRPGSVRVRVGDRIGRGAVIGEVGNSGNSQAPHLHLHVMDRSDGLLADGLPYVFEAFAIPAAAEAGTADFDRAEATGSPLTLTRRSPPLAVRKALPLDLSIVDWEPPASERGTP
;
A
#
# COMPACT_ATOMS: atom_id res chain seq x y z
N MET A 1 -49.68 -36.91 41.39
CA MET A 1 -49.56 -38.31 40.93
C MET A 1 -48.63 -38.30 39.74
N ARG A 2 -47.49 -39.04 39.82
CA ARG A 2 -46.39 -39.17 38.84
C ARG A 2 -45.50 -37.92 38.65
N LEU A 3 -44.19 -38.01 38.47
CA LEU A 3 -43.16 -39.01 38.81
C LEU A 3 -41.81 -38.29 38.61
N THR A 4 -40.83 -38.67 39.42
CA THR A 4 -39.41 -38.24 39.46
C THR A 4 -38.60 -38.72 38.23
N VAL A 5 -37.36 -38.20 38.10
CA VAL A 5 -36.09 -38.81 37.58
C VAL A 5 -35.37 -37.79 36.67
N LEU A 6 -34.31 -37.06 37.05
CA LEU A 6 -32.92 -37.35 37.48
C LEU A 6 -31.98 -37.95 36.39
N LEU A 7 -30.80 -37.30 36.31
CA LEU A 7 -29.65 -37.45 35.41
C LEU A 7 -29.14 -38.89 35.14
N CYS A 8 -28.50 -39.11 33.98
CA CYS A 8 -27.12 -39.63 33.90
C CYS A 8 -26.52 -39.63 32.47
N ALA A 9 -25.19 -39.66 32.42
CA ALA A 9 -24.29 -39.38 31.30
C ALA A 9 -23.84 -40.61 30.46
N ALA A 10 -23.07 -40.30 29.39
CA ALA A 10 -22.00 -41.09 28.73
C ALA A 10 -22.32 -41.95 27.48
N SER A 11 -21.78 -41.47 26.35
CA SER A 11 -20.93 -42.09 25.28
C SER A 11 -20.94 -43.61 24.99
N ILE A 12 -20.98 -43.99 23.69
CA ILE A 12 -19.90 -44.69 22.91
C ILE A 12 -20.44 -45.28 21.57
N LEU A 13 -19.84 -44.80 20.47
CA LEU A 13 -19.32 -45.46 19.26
C LEU A 13 -19.85 -46.86 18.82
N SER A 14 -20.27 -46.99 17.54
CA SER A 14 -19.70 -47.90 16.51
C SER A 14 -20.69 -48.23 15.37
N MET A 15 -20.30 -47.94 14.12
CA MET A 15 -20.32 -48.89 13.00
C MET A 15 -19.71 -48.25 11.75
N LEU A 16 -18.56 -48.80 11.35
CA LEU A 16 -17.77 -48.49 10.17
C LEU A 16 -17.57 -49.81 9.42
N PHE A 17 -17.57 -49.71 8.08
CA PHE A 17 -17.15 -50.68 7.06
C PHE A 17 -18.11 -51.80 6.62
N TYR A 18 -18.58 -51.71 5.37
CA TYR A 18 -18.38 -52.76 4.36
C TYR A 18 -18.48 -52.17 2.93
N GLY A 19 -17.50 -52.49 2.08
CA GLY A 19 -17.64 -52.41 0.62
C GLY A 19 -16.54 -51.63 -0.11
N ALA A 20 -15.57 -52.34 -0.69
CA ALA A 20 -14.56 -51.80 -1.61
C ALA A 20 -14.59 -52.51 -2.98
N ALA A 21 -14.20 -51.74 -4.01
CA ALA A 21 -13.76 -52.08 -5.39
C ALA A 21 -14.87 -52.24 -6.48
N ARG A 22 -14.76 -51.73 -7.73
CA ARG A 22 -13.79 -50.87 -8.46
C ARG A 22 -14.40 -50.46 -9.84
N ALA A 23 -14.21 -49.19 -10.26
CA ALA A 23 -13.85 -48.63 -11.62
C ALA A 23 -14.52 -49.15 -12.92
N ALA A 24 -14.78 -48.42 -14.01
CA ALA A 24 -14.59 -47.05 -14.57
C ALA A 24 -15.75 -46.87 -15.60
N GLU A 25 -16.17 -45.73 -16.17
CA GLU A 25 -15.46 -44.65 -16.86
C GLU A 25 -16.53 -43.63 -17.37
N ILE A 26 -16.10 -42.41 -17.70
CA ILE A 26 -16.74 -41.38 -18.54
C ILE A 26 -17.85 -40.49 -17.92
N GLY A 27 -17.50 -39.21 -17.78
CA GLY A 27 -18.42 -38.09 -17.73
C GLY A 27 -17.82 -36.96 -16.91
N ARG A 28 -17.56 -35.80 -17.52
CA ARG A 28 -17.26 -34.53 -16.82
C ARG A 28 -18.35 -34.32 -15.76
N GLN A 29 -18.07 -34.67 -14.52
CA GLN A 29 -18.85 -34.20 -13.39
C GLN A 29 -18.32 -32.82 -13.06
N ALA A 30 -19.21 -31.83 -13.17
CA ALA A 30 -19.03 -30.54 -12.54
C ALA A 30 -18.50 -30.75 -11.12
N ASP A 31 -17.50 -29.97 -10.73
CA ASP A 31 -16.93 -29.95 -9.38
C ASP A 31 -18.05 -29.66 -8.37
N ALA A 32 -18.71 -30.71 -7.92
CA ALA A 32 -19.61 -30.67 -6.78
C ALA A 32 -18.71 -30.73 -5.55
N THR A 33 -18.20 -29.58 -5.14
CA THR A 33 -17.38 -29.47 -3.94
C THR A 33 -18.24 -29.81 -2.72
N LEU A 34 -17.84 -30.87 -1.99
CA LEU A 34 -18.39 -31.12 -0.66
C LEU A 34 -18.18 -29.86 0.19
N PRO A 35 -19.16 -29.45 1.02
CA PRO A 35 -18.98 -28.32 1.92
C PRO A 35 -17.75 -28.51 2.81
N VAL A 36 -16.85 -27.52 2.82
CA VAL A 36 -15.67 -27.48 3.69
C VAL A 36 -15.89 -26.44 4.78
N MET A 37 -15.62 -26.81 6.03
CA MET A 37 -15.71 -25.88 7.15
C MET A 37 -14.52 -24.90 7.11
N THR A 38 -14.80 -23.59 7.09
CA THR A 38 -13.80 -22.52 7.12
C THR A 38 -14.04 -21.61 8.33
N PRO A 39 -13.51 -21.96 9.52
CA PRO A 39 -13.72 -21.15 10.74
C PRO A 39 -12.94 -19.83 10.74
N LEU A 40 -12.02 -19.67 9.79
CA LEU A 40 -11.41 -18.39 9.46
C LEU A 40 -11.96 -17.95 8.10
N VAL A 41 -12.78 -16.91 8.08
CA VAL A 41 -13.35 -16.35 6.85
C VAL A 41 -12.42 -15.24 6.36
N ALA A 42 -12.31 -15.08 5.03
CA ALA A 42 -11.46 -14.05 4.46
C ALA A 42 -12.10 -13.34 3.26
N ASP A 43 -11.76 -12.07 3.11
CA ASP A 43 -12.11 -11.24 1.95
C ASP A 43 -10.99 -10.23 1.67
N VAL A 44 -10.87 -9.80 0.41
CA VAL A 44 -9.92 -8.75 0.02
C VAL A 44 -10.63 -7.40 0.04
N LEU A 45 -10.06 -6.41 0.74
CA LEU A 45 -10.69 -5.10 0.94
C LEU A 45 -10.85 -4.32 -0.38
N ALA A 46 -9.85 -4.39 -1.25
CA ALA A 46 -9.93 -3.89 -2.61
C ALA A 46 -9.12 -4.80 -3.56
N PRO A 47 -9.71 -5.26 -4.67
CA PRO A 47 -9.01 -6.08 -5.65
C PRO A 47 -7.71 -5.41 -6.17
N PRO A 48 -6.57 -6.14 -6.23
CA PRO A 48 -5.32 -5.58 -6.68
C PRO A 48 -5.30 -5.31 -8.19
N ARG A 49 -4.40 -4.42 -8.58
CA ARG A 49 -3.97 -4.20 -9.97
C ARG A 49 -2.47 -4.46 -10.04
N ALA A 50 -2.02 -5.08 -11.12
CA ALA A 50 -0.58 -5.24 -11.34
C ALA A 50 0.05 -3.88 -11.65
N VAL A 51 1.15 -3.58 -10.99
CA VAL A 51 1.90 -2.34 -11.15
C VAL A 51 3.32 -2.68 -11.60
N PRO A 52 3.75 -2.25 -12.79
CA PRO A 52 5.14 -2.33 -13.19
C PRO A 52 6.00 -1.45 -12.28
N MET A 53 7.05 -2.02 -11.69
CA MET A 53 7.96 -1.33 -10.77
C MET A 53 9.36 -1.20 -11.38
N SER A 54 10.19 -0.36 -10.75
CA SER A 54 11.55 -0.07 -11.21
C SER A 54 12.53 -1.25 -11.16
N ASP A 55 12.17 -2.38 -10.56
CA ASP A 55 12.94 -3.63 -10.62
C ASP A 55 12.62 -4.50 -11.85
N GLY A 56 11.72 -4.02 -12.74
CA GLY A 56 11.29 -4.73 -13.93
C GLY A 56 10.25 -5.82 -13.67
N ARG A 57 9.69 -5.87 -12.47
CA ARG A 57 8.66 -6.83 -12.06
C ARG A 57 7.28 -6.16 -12.00
N ASN A 58 6.24 -7.00 -12.02
CA ASN A 58 4.87 -6.56 -11.74
C ASN A 58 4.53 -6.87 -10.29
N HIS A 59 4.01 -5.88 -9.57
CA HIS A 59 3.68 -5.98 -8.15
C HIS A 59 2.17 -5.92 -7.96
N LEU A 60 1.64 -6.78 -7.09
CA LEU A 60 0.26 -6.74 -6.61
C LEU A 60 0.30 -6.41 -5.12
N VAL A 61 -0.28 -5.27 -4.75
CA VAL A 61 -0.34 -4.78 -3.36
C VAL A 61 -1.80 -4.63 -2.95
N TYR A 62 -2.19 -5.31 -1.87
CA TYR A 62 -3.56 -5.39 -1.40
C TYR A 62 -3.65 -5.98 0.02
N GLU A 63 -4.84 -5.91 0.59
CA GLU A 63 -5.12 -6.26 1.97
C GLU A 63 -6.12 -7.41 2.03
N LEU A 64 -5.71 -8.50 2.69
CA LEU A 64 -6.58 -9.63 2.99
C LEU A 64 -7.10 -9.50 4.42
N ARG A 65 -8.40 -9.30 4.58
CA ARG A 65 -9.06 -9.33 5.88
C ARG A 65 -9.32 -10.77 6.28
N LEU A 66 -8.90 -11.13 7.50
CA LEU A 66 -9.16 -12.42 8.12
C LEU A 66 -10.08 -12.21 9.32
N LEU A 67 -11.16 -12.98 9.41
CA LEU A 67 -12.11 -12.98 10.52
C LEU A 67 -12.15 -14.37 11.16
N ASN A 68 -11.72 -14.46 12.42
CA ASN A 68 -11.87 -15.67 13.21
C ASN A 68 -13.29 -15.73 13.78
N VAL A 69 -14.12 -16.68 13.31
CA VAL A 69 -15.50 -16.84 13.80
C VAL A 69 -15.62 -17.78 14.99
N LEU A 70 -14.49 -18.34 15.45
CA LEU A 70 -14.45 -19.20 16.63
C LEU A 70 -14.57 -18.40 17.92
N ASP A 71 -14.91 -19.12 18.99
CA ASP A 71 -14.95 -18.66 20.38
C ASP A 71 -13.59 -18.79 21.10
N GLY A 72 -12.53 -19.18 20.39
CA GLY A 72 -11.15 -19.25 20.90
C GLY A 72 -10.12 -18.86 19.84
N ARG A 73 -8.83 -19.04 20.17
CA ARG A 73 -7.72 -18.55 19.34
C ARG A 73 -7.58 -19.36 18.04
N PHE A 74 -7.21 -18.66 16.97
CA PHE A 74 -6.70 -19.23 15.74
C PHE A 74 -5.27 -18.73 15.50
N ASP A 75 -4.31 -19.65 15.41
CA ASP A 75 -2.92 -19.34 15.08
C ASP A 75 -2.70 -19.53 13.58
N VAL A 76 -2.37 -18.45 12.85
CA VAL A 76 -2.11 -18.49 11.42
C VAL A 76 -0.65 -18.87 11.21
N ASN A 77 -0.42 -20.08 10.68
CA ASN A 77 0.92 -20.65 10.54
C ASN A 77 1.51 -20.44 9.14
N ARG A 78 0.65 -20.43 8.10
CA ARG A 78 1.08 -20.23 6.71
C ARG A 78 -0.01 -19.54 5.90
N ILE A 79 0.41 -18.65 5.01
CA ILE A 79 -0.44 -18.07 3.96
C ILE A 79 0.27 -18.27 2.62
N ILE A 80 -0.42 -18.87 1.65
CA ILE A 80 0.03 -18.94 0.26
C ILE A 80 -0.91 -18.09 -0.59
N VAL A 81 -0.35 -17.25 -1.45
CA VAL A 81 -1.08 -16.63 -2.55
C VAL A 81 -0.84 -17.45 -3.81
N LEU A 82 -1.92 -17.84 -4.48
CA LEU A 82 -1.90 -18.63 -5.70
C LEU A 82 -2.43 -17.81 -6.88
N ASP A 83 -1.92 -18.10 -8.07
CA ASP A 83 -2.61 -17.82 -9.32
C ASP A 83 -3.89 -18.66 -9.34
N GLY A 84 -5.05 -18.00 -9.32
CA GLY A 84 -6.35 -18.66 -9.21
C GLY A 84 -6.67 -19.55 -10.42
N GLY A 85 -6.11 -19.27 -11.60
CA GLY A 85 -6.35 -20.06 -12.81
C GLY A 85 -5.42 -21.25 -12.96
N THR A 86 -4.17 -21.15 -12.50
CA THR A 86 -3.16 -22.20 -12.68
C THR A 86 -2.83 -22.98 -11.40
N GLY A 87 -3.20 -22.47 -10.23
CA GLY A 87 -2.79 -23.01 -8.93
C GLY A 87 -1.31 -22.77 -8.60
N ARG A 88 -0.58 -22.01 -9.44
CA ARG A 88 0.84 -21.72 -9.20
C ARG A 88 1.01 -20.82 -7.98
N GLN A 89 1.92 -21.18 -7.09
CA GLN A 89 2.31 -20.34 -5.97
C GLN A 89 2.99 -19.04 -6.44
N LEU A 90 2.49 -17.91 -5.94
CA LEU A 90 3.00 -16.56 -6.20
C LEU A 90 3.73 -15.97 -4.99
N LEU A 91 3.27 -16.29 -3.79
CA LEU A 91 3.85 -15.86 -2.52
C LEU A 91 3.60 -16.95 -1.48
N ALA A 92 4.56 -17.17 -0.58
CA ALA A 92 4.35 -17.94 0.64
C ALA A 92 4.90 -17.15 1.83
N LEU A 93 4.07 -17.04 2.86
CA LEU A 93 4.41 -16.42 4.14
C LEU A 93 4.38 -17.49 5.21
N ASP A 94 5.48 -17.60 5.96
CA ASP A 94 5.53 -18.36 7.20
C ASP A 94 4.95 -17.55 8.37
N ARG A 95 4.86 -18.19 9.54
CA ARG A 95 4.32 -17.58 10.76
C ARG A 95 5.03 -16.29 11.15
N ASP A 96 6.35 -16.21 10.98
CA ASP A 96 7.13 -15.03 11.34
C ASP A 96 6.87 -13.87 10.38
N ALA A 97 6.79 -14.15 9.08
CA ALA A 97 6.41 -13.16 8.08
C ALA A 97 4.97 -12.67 8.27
N ILE A 98 4.04 -13.57 8.61
CA ILE A 98 2.67 -13.21 8.98
C ILE A 98 2.68 -12.32 10.23
N GLY A 99 3.45 -12.68 11.25
CA GLY A 99 3.62 -11.90 12.48
C GLY A 99 4.17 -10.49 12.30
N ARG A 100 4.69 -10.15 11.10
CA ARG A 100 5.11 -8.79 10.71
C ARG A 100 4.14 -8.08 9.76
N ARG A 101 3.11 -8.77 9.26
CA ARG A 101 2.22 -8.31 8.19
C ARG A 101 0.74 -8.34 8.54
N LEU A 102 0.33 -9.18 9.48
CA LEU A 102 -1.03 -9.26 9.99
C LEU A 102 -1.17 -8.32 11.19
N SER A 103 -1.96 -7.26 11.04
CA SER A 103 -2.26 -6.31 12.12
C SER A 103 -3.67 -6.56 12.67
N LEU A 104 -3.78 -6.72 13.99
CA LEU A 104 -5.07 -6.88 14.66
C LEU A 104 -5.95 -5.64 14.45
N GLY A 105 -7.17 -5.83 13.96
CA GLY A 105 -8.06 -4.73 13.59
C GLY A 105 -7.53 -3.79 12.50
N GLY A 106 -6.43 -4.17 11.81
CA GLY A 106 -5.72 -3.29 10.88
C GLY A 106 -4.92 -2.16 11.54
N ARG A 107 -4.70 -2.22 12.86
CA ARG A 107 -3.99 -1.18 13.61
C ARG A 107 -2.48 -1.41 13.57
N ARG A 108 -1.72 -0.40 13.11
CA ARG A 108 -0.25 -0.40 13.16
C ARG A 108 0.27 -0.61 14.59
N GLY A 109 1.33 -1.40 14.73
CA GLY A 109 1.94 -1.72 16.04
C GLY A 109 1.21 -2.84 16.79
N SER A 110 0.20 -3.47 16.17
CA SER A 110 -0.51 -4.63 16.72
C SER A 110 -0.29 -5.88 15.88
N GLU A 111 0.90 -5.98 15.27
CA GLU A 111 1.27 -7.10 14.43
C GLU A 111 1.28 -8.41 15.23
N THR A 112 0.72 -9.46 14.65
CA THR A 112 0.48 -10.76 15.30
C THR A 112 0.41 -11.87 14.26
N ALA A 113 0.60 -13.12 14.67
CA ALA A 113 0.29 -14.30 13.86
C ALA A 113 -0.94 -15.06 14.38
N SER A 114 -1.70 -14.44 15.28
CA SER A 114 -2.83 -15.08 15.97
C SER A 114 -4.01 -14.14 16.07
N LEU A 115 -5.21 -14.68 15.89
CA LEU A 115 -6.49 -13.99 16.11
C LEU A 115 -7.20 -14.66 17.28
N GLY A 116 -7.57 -13.88 18.29
CA GLY A 116 -8.43 -14.32 19.37
C GLY A 116 -9.87 -14.57 18.92
N ALA A 117 -10.71 -14.99 19.87
CA ALA A 117 -12.13 -15.24 19.64
C ALA A 117 -12.83 -14.03 19.00
N SER A 118 -13.58 -14.26 17.92
CA SER A 118 -14.34 -13.20 17.21
C SER A 118 -13.52 -11.98 16.76
N GLN A 119 -12.20 -12.11 16.66
CA GLN A 119 -11.33 -11.03 16.20
C GLN A 119 -11.15 -11.08 14.68
N PHE A 120 -10.90 -9.90 14.10
CA PHE A 120 -10.41 -9.80 12.73
C PHE A 120 -9.05 -9.11 12.70
N GLY A 121 -8.28 -9.40 11.65
CA GLY A 121 -7.05 -8.69 11.35
C GLY A 121 -6.87 -8.49 9.85
N ILE A 122 -5.94 -7.62 9.49
CA ILE A 122 -5.61 -7.30 8.10
C ILE A 122 -4.20 -7.78 7.81
N VAL A 123 -4.05 -8.65 6.81
CA VAL A 123 -2.77 -9.06 6.26
C VAL A 123 -2.43 -8.12 5.09
N PHE A 124 -1.35 -7.37 5.21
CA PHE A 124 -0.82 -6.54 4.12
C PHE A 124 0.04 -7.39 3.19
N LEU A 125 -0.49 -7.67 2.00
CA LEU A 125 0.10 -8.57 1.00
C LEU A 125 0.80 -7.77 -0.09
N HIS A 126 2.01 -8.23 -0.39
CA HIS A 126 2.84 -7.73 -1.47
C HIS A 126 3.35 -8.94 -2.26
N VAL A 127 2.85 -9.09 -3.49
CA VAL A 127 3.23 -10.18 -4.41
C VAL A 127 4.02 -9.57 -5.56
N ALA A 128 5.31 -9.86 -5.65
CA ALA A 128 6.14 -9.51 -6.79
C ALA A 128 6.20 -10.69 -7.76
N LEU A 129 5.72 -10.49 -8.99
CA LEU A 129 5.76 -11.48 -10.06
C LEU A 129 7.13 -11.44 -10.75
N ASP A 130 7.64 -12.58 -11.20
CA ASP A 130 8.90 -12.60 -11.94
C ASP A 130 8.84 -11.73 -13.21
N ALA A 131 9.98 -11.17 -13.60
CA ALA A 131 10.06 -10.31 -14.77
C ALA A 131 9.56 -11.06 -16.02
N GLY A 132 8.64 -10.45 -16.76
CA GLY A 132 8.00 -11.06 -17.94
C GLY A 132 6.97 -12.16 -17.62
N ALA A 133 6.73 -12.49 -16.35
CA ALA A 133 5.67 -13.42 -15.99
C ALA A 133 4.28 -12.85 -16.34
N ARG A 134 3.38 -13.73 -16.75
CA ARG A 134 1.98 -13.37 -16.99
C ARG A 134 1.33 -12.93 -15.67
N VAL A 135 0.62 -11.80 -15.72
CA VAL A 135 -0.24 -11.36 -14.62
C VAL A 135 -1.45 -12.30 -14.51
N PRO A 136 -1.72 -12.89 -13.33
CA PRO A 136 -2.87 -13.76 -13.14
C PRO A 136 -4.17 -12.95 -13.24
N THR A 137 -5.24 -13.55 -13.75
CA THR A 137 -6.57 -12.89 -13.84
C THR A 137 -7.34 -12.96 -12.51
N THR A 138 -7.02 -13.97 -11.69
CA THR A 138 -7.59 -14.18 -10.37
C THR A 138 -6.50 -14.64 -9.42
N LEU A 139 -6.67 -14.38 -8.13
CA LEU A 139 -5.87 -14.87 -7.03
C LEU A 139 -6.73 -15.77 -6.14
N ALA A 140 -6.09 -16.69 -5.45
CA ALA A 140 -6.70 -17.43 -4.35
C ALA A 140 -5.71 -17.54 -3.19
N HIS A 141 -6.23 -17.77 -1.99
CA HIS A 141 -5.42 -17.79 -0.78
C HIS A 141 -5.59 -19.12 -0.08
N GLU A 142 -4.49 -19.80 0.22
CA GLU A 142 -4.49 -20.97 1.11
C GLU A 142 -3.93 -20.57 2.46
N ILE A 143 -4.68 -20.86 3.52
CA ILE A 143 -4.32 -20.53 4.89
C ILE A 143 -4.26 -21.82 5.70
N ASP A 144 -3.11 -22.06 6.31
CA ASP A 144 -2.95 -23.11 7.30
C ASP A 144 -2.81 -22.50 8.69
N GLY A 145 -3.42 -23.15 9.67
CA GLY A 145 -3.35 -22.69 11.05
C GLY A 145 -3.91 -23.68 12.05
N PHE A 146 -3.69 -23.37 13.32
CA PHE A 146 -4.18 -24.17 14.43
C PHE A 146 -5.40 -23.51 15.06
N ALA A 147 -6.52 -24.25 15.13
CA ALA A 147 -7.74 -23.82 15.79
C ALA A 147 -7.79 -24.38 17.22
N GLU A 148 -7.56 -23.54 18.22
CA GLU A 148 -7.50 -23.93 19.63
C GLU A 148 -8.78 -24.64 20.12
N PRO A 149 -10.00 -24.14 19.84
CA PRO A 149 -11.24 -24.81 20.27
C PRO A 149 -11.41 -26.22 19.69
N LEU A 150 -10.91 -26.44 18.48
CA LEU A 150 -11.02 -27.72 17.77
C LEU A 150 -9.83 -28.64 18.04
N LYS A 151 -8.76 -28.12 18.65
CA LYS A 151 -7.49 -28.82 18.89
C LYS A 151 -6.94 -29.49 17.62
N SER A 152 -7.08 -28.81 16.48
CA SER A 152 -6.73 -29.34 15.17
C SER A 152 -6.04 -28.28 14.32
N ASP A 153 -5.10 -28.73 13.51
CA ASP A 153 -4.65 -27.98 12.34
C ASP A 153 -5.75 -27.98 11.28
N LEU A 154 -5.88 -26.86 10.59
CA LEU A 154 -6.82 -26.65 9.50
C LEU A 154 -6.10 -26.04 8.31
N SER A 155 -6.51 -26.44 7.11
CA SER A 155 -6.12 -25.84 5.85
C SER A 155 -7.37 -25.42 5.11
N MET A 156 -7.37 -24.20 4.59
CA MET A 156 -8.54 -23.66 3.88
C MET A 156 -8.12 -22.79 2.71
N ARG A 157 -8.86 -22.94 1.62
CA ARG A 157 -8.80 -22.04 0.46
C ARG A 157 -9.89 -21.00 0.59
N VAL A 158 -9.51 -19.73 0.54
CA VAL A 158 -10.40 -18.58 0.79
C VAL A 158 -10.12 -17.44 -0.19
N ALA A 159 -11.08 -16.51 -0.25
CA ALA A 159 -10.97 -15.24 -0.95
C ALA A 159 -10.48 -15.36 -2.41
N ASP A 160 -11.25 -16.01 -3.26
CA ASP A 160 -11.06 -15.92 -4.72
C ASP A 160 -11.24 -14.45 -5.14
N THR A 161 -10.18 -13.86 -5.67
CA THR A 161 -10.08 -12.40 -5.85
C THR A 161 -9.73 -12.08 -7.30
N PRO A 162 -10.51 -11.25 -8.01
CA PRO A 162 -10.14 -10.81 -9.35
C PRO A 162 -8.91 -9.89 -9.29
N VAL A 163 -8.04 -9.99 -10.30
CA VAL A 163 -7.02 -8.97 -10.56
C VAL A 163 -7.59 -7.99 -11.58
N ILE A 164 -7.61 -6.72 -11.24
CA ILE A 164 -8.25 -5.69 -12.08
C ILE A 164 -7.34 -5.37 -13.27
N ASP A 165 -7.86 -5.64 -14.47
CA ASP A 165 -7.24 -5.29 -15.75
C ASP A 165 -7.78 -3.94 -16.25
N LYS A 166 -7.26 -2.85 -15.67
CA LYS A 166 -7.55 -1.48 -16.08
C LYS A 166 -6.23 -0.75 -16.35
N PRO A 167 -6.12 0.07 -17.42
CA PRO A 167 -4.94 0.89 -17.67
C PRO A 167 -4.56 1.79 -16.49
N LEU A 168 -3.28 1.84 -16.15
CA LEU A 168 -2.74 2.70 -15.08
C LEU A 168 -2.62 4.14 -15.57
N PRO A 169 -2.96 5.16 -14.73
CA PRO A 169 -2.59 6.53 -15.00
C PRO A 169 -1.06 6.65 -15.21
N VAL A 170 -0.66 7.37 -16.26
CA VAL A 170 0.74 7.62 -16.59
C VAL A 170 1.07 9.08 -16.28
N LEU A 171 1.88 9.27 -15.25
CA LEU A 171 2.18 10.55 -14.64
C LEU A 171 3.48 11.15 -15.20
N GLY A 172 3.56 12.47 -15.22
CA GLY A 172 4.79 13.23 -15.38
C GLY A 172 5.52 13.42 -14.08
N SER A 173 6.68 14.05 -14.16
CA SER A 173 7.48 14.40 -12.99
C SER A 173 6.73 15.43 -12.13
N PRO A 174 6.50 15.16 -10.83
CA PRO A 174 5.89 16.12 -9.92
C PRO A 174 6.86 17.23 -9.48
N LEU A 175 8.16 17.02 -9.71
CA LEU A 175 9.28 17.88 -9.30
C LEU A 175 10.30 17.95 -10.44
N ARG A 176 11.30 18.85 -10.36
CA ARG A 176 12.31 19.05 -11.42
C ARG A 176 13.73 18.88 -10.89
N GLY A 177 14.53 18.06 -11.59
CA GLY A 177 15.95 17.87 -11.29
C GLY A 177 16.25 16.53 -10.63
N SER A 178 17.28 16.49 -9.79
CA SER A 178 17.86 15.25 -9.25
C SER A 178 17.81 15.15 -7.74
N GLY A 179 18.04 13.93 -7.25
CA GLY A 179 18.23 13.64 -5.84
C GLY A 179 16.92 13.57 -5.05
N TYR A 180 15.82 13.15 -5.66
CA TYR A 180 14.56 12.99 -4.94
C TYR A 180 14.45 11.60 -4.32
N VAL A 181 14.15 11.51 -3.03
CA VAL A 181 13.90 10.22 -2.36
C VAL A 181 12.43 9.89 -2.53
N ALA A 182 12.12 8.71 -3.06
CA ALA A 182 10.77 8.16 -3.03
C ALA A 182 10.51 7.53 -1.66
N GLY A 183 10.05 8.31 -0.68
CA GLY A 183 9.81 7.87 0.69
C GLY A 183 8.43 7.25 0.89
N ASP A 184 8.37 6.25 1.76
CA ASP A 184 7.14 5.56 2.17
C ASP A 184 6.29 5.02 1.02
N GLY A 185 6.97 4.72 -0.07
CA GLY A 185 6.36 4.25 -1.29
C GLY A 185 6.07 2.75 -1.26
N CYS A 186 5.75 2.25 -2.45
CA CYS A 186 5.51 0.83 -2.62
C CYS A 186 6.79 0.02 -2.33
N CYS A 187 6.72 -1.10 -1.62
CA CYS A 187 5.48 -1.86 -1.42
C CYS A 187 5.28 -2.44 -0.01
N ASP A 188 6.23 -2.23 0.89
CA ASP A 188 6.16 -2.78 2.25
C ASP A 188 6.27 -1.71 3.34
N SER A 189 6.37 -0.41 2.96
CA SER A 189 6.38 0.69 3.92
C SER A 189 5.18 0.59 4.86
N ILE A 190 5.46 0.81 6.14
CA ILE A 190 4.47 0.73 7.20
C ILE A 190 3.64 2.02 7.26
N ARG A 191 4.16 3.16 6.78
CA ARG A 191 3.52 4.47 6.96
C ARG A 191 2.35 4.70 6.01
N HIS A 192 2.49 4.43 4.72
CA HIS A 192 1.42 4.62 3.74
C HIS A 192 0.72 3.34 3.30
N VAL A 193 1.48 2.34 2.85
CA VAL A 193 0.91 1.09 2.31
C VAL A 193 0.02 0.40 3.35
N ARG A 194 0.31 0.61 4.64
CA ARG A 194 -0.46 0.06 5.76
C ARG A 194 -1.34 1.09 6.49
N ALA A 195 -1.61 2.24 5.89
CA ALA A 195 -2.49 3.27 6.43
C ALA A 195 -3.97 2.90 6.18
N LEU A 196 -4.52 2.05 7.05
CA LEU A 196 -5.94 1.70 7.04
C LEU A 196 -6.74 2.70 7.90
N LEU A 197 -7.54 3.55 7.26
CA LEU A 197 -8.29 4.61 7.95
C LEU A 197 -9.76 4.18 8.16
N PRO A 198 -10.24 4.03 9.42
CA PRO A 198 -11.64 3.73 9.70
C PRO A 198 -12.49 5.02 9.69
N LEU A 199 -12.93 5.43 8.50
CA LEU A 199 -13.64 6.70 8.28
C LEU A 199 -15.06 6.47 7.79
N ASN A 200 -16.01 7.17 8.41
CA ASN A 200 -17.43 7.14 8.07
C ASN A 200 -18.01 5.71 7.99
N GLY A 201 -17.59 4.84 8.91
CA GLY A 201 -18.08 3.46 9.00
C GLY A 201 -17.44 2.48 8.00
N ALA A 202 -16.40 2.89 7.26
CA ALA A 202 -15.69 2.04 6.31
C ALA A 202 -14.17 2.14 6.49
N PHE A 203 -13.45 1.11 6.06
CA PHE A 203 -12.00 1.19 5.91
C PHE A 203 -11.63 1.85 4.59
N ARG A 204 -10.69 2.79 4.64
CA ARG A 204 -10.16 3.56 3.50
C ARG A 204 -8.65 3.38 3.40
N LEU A 205 -8.16 3.18 2.18
CA LEU A 205 -6.75 2.91 1.87
C LEU A 205 -6.23 3.92 0.84
N ALA A 206 -6.55 5.20 1.04
CA ALA A 206 -6.20 6.29 0.12
C ALA A 206 -4.70 6.32 -0.21
N GLN A 207 -3.86 6.00 0.78
CA GLN A 207 -2.41 6.13 0.68
C GLN A 207 -1.70 4.85 0.19
N ARG A 208 -2.40 3.81 -0.29
CA ARG A 208 -1.76 2.53 -0.68
C ARG A 208 -0.57 2.68 -1.63
N PHE A 209 -0.63 3.67 -2.54
CA PHE A 209 0.43 3.99 -3.50
C PHE A 209 0.97 5.41 -3.34
N ALA A 210 0.79 6.02 -2.16
CA ALA A 210 1.35 7.33 -1.88
C ALA A 210 2.88 7.28 -1.85
N ILE A 211 3.50 8.40 -2.23
CA ILE A 211 4.92 8.64 -2.07
C ILE A 211 5.09 10.00 -1.41
N ASP A 212 5.89 10.04 -0.35
CA ASP A 212 6.43 11.26 0.20
C ASP A 212 7.77 11.53 -0.48
N TRP A 213 7.78 12.53 -1.34
CA TRP A 213 8.99 12.96 -2.02
C TRP A 213 9.79 13.86 -1.10
N GLU A 214 11.03 13.47 -0.85
CA GLU A 214 12.04 14.29 -0.19
C GLU A 214 13.20 14.57 -1.14
N LYS A 215 14.16 15.39 -0.73
CA LYS A 215 15.32 15.73 -1.56
C LYS A 215 16.60 15.65 -0.75
N ILE A 216 17.65 15.13 -1.37
CA ILE A 216 19.00 15.13 -0.81
C ILE A 216 19.93 16.13 -1.50
N ASP A 217 20.94 16.59 -0.77
CA ASP A 217 22.07 17.34 -1.32
C ASP A 217 23.16 16.41 -1.91
N GLY A 218 24.27 17.00 -2.37
CA GLY A 218 25.41 16.25 -2.94
C GLY A 218 26.11 15.35 -1.93
N GLU A 219 25.95 15.62 -0.63
CA GLU A 219 26.44 14.82 0.49
C GLU A 219 25.40 13.81 0.99
N SER A 220 24.29 13.62 0.28
CA SER A 220 23.20 12.69 0.62
C SER A 220 22.44 13.06 1.90
N ARG A 221 22.40 14.34 2.27
CA ARG A 221 21.63 14.83 3.44
C ARG A 221 20.29 15.38 3.00
N ILE A 222 19.25 15.03 3.75
CA ILE A 222 17.88 15.55 3.58
C ILE A 222 17.79 16.99 4.11
N VAL A 223 18.50 17.26 5.21
CA VAL A 223 18.42 18.51 5.96
C VAL A 223 19.82 18.97 6.37
N ARG A 224 20.06 20.28 6.29
CA ARG A 224 21.31 20.93 6.72
C ARG A 224 20.99 22.22 7.47
N GLY A 225 21.34 22.25 8.74
CA GLY A 225 21.09 23.40 9.61
C GLY A 225 20.22 23.03 10.80
N ASP A 226 19.34 23.94 11.19
CA ASP A 226 18.40 23.73 12.30
C ASP A 226 17.30 22.75 11.88
N LEU A 227 17.24 21.60 12.54
CA LEU A 227 16.22 20.57 12.32
C LEU A 227 14.80 21.05 12.65
N LYS A 228 14.64 22.20 13.31
CA LYS A 228 13.33 22.81 13.60
C LYS A 228 12.94 23.92 12.61
N ASP A 229 13.81 24.27 11.66
CA ASP A 229 13.48 25.21 10.59
C ASP A 229 13.19 24.44 9.29
N VAL A 230 11.97 24.61 8.77
CA VAL A 230 11.56 24.03 7.48
C VAL A 230 12.51 24.40 6.34
N LYS A 231 13.15 25.58 6.40
CA LYS A 231 14.09 26.06 5.37
C LYS A 231 15.43 25.31 5.38
N SER A 232 15.73 24.55 6.43
CA SER A 232 16.92 23.70 6.49
C SER A 232 16.77 22.44 5.63
N TYR A 233 15.55 22.05 5.26
CA TYR A 233 15.26 20.86 4.49
C TYR A 233 15.39 21.14 3.00
N ARG A 234 16.06 20.24 2.27
CA ARG A 234 16.48 20.51 0.90
C ARG A 234 15.32 20.66 -0.08
N ILE A 235 14.18 20.03 0.21
CA ILE A 235 13.00 20.07 -0.66
C ILE A 235 12.10 21.29 -0.41
N TYR A 236 12.18 21.95 0.75
CA TYR A 236 11.26 23.03 1.10
C TYR A 236 11.33 24.17 0.07
N GLY A 237 10.16 24.58 -0.44
CA GLY A 237 10.04 25.62 -1.47
C GLY A 237 10.28 25.16 -2.91
N GLU A 238 10.57 23.87 -3.16
CA GLU A 238 10.69 23.34 -4.52
C GLU A 238 9.36 23.50 -5.29
N PRO A 239 9.38 23.90 -6.58
CA PRO A 239 8.17 24.01 -7.38
C PRO A 239 7.50 22.65 -7.59
N VAL A 240 6.21 22.56 -7.28
CA VAL A 240 5.38 21.37 -7.51
C VAL A 240 4.72 21.48 -8.88
N LEU A 241 4.87 20.44 -9.69
CA LEU A 241 4.38 20.35 -11.06
C LEU A 241 3.14 19.47 -11.15
N ALA A 242 2.15 19.90 -11.93
CA ALA A 242 1.03 19.04 -12.31
C ALA A 242 1.54 17.83 -13.11
N VAL A 243 1.30 16.62 -12.61
CA VAL A 243 1.76 15.38 -13.24
C VAL A 243 0.96 14.96 -14.47
N ALA A 244 -0.21 15.56 -14.70
CA ALA A 244 -1.06 15.28 -15.85
C ALA A 244 -1.90 16.51 -16.20
N ASP A 245 -2.46 16.50 -17.41
CA ASP A 245 -3.53 17.43 -17.77
C ASP A 245 -4.76 17.13 -16.91
N GLY A 246 -5.44 18.15 -16.43
CA GLY A 246 -6.60 17.93 -15.56
C GLY A 246 -7.35 19.19 -15.18
N ALA A 247 -8.44 18.99 -14.43
CA ALA A 247 -9.20 20.06 -13.80
C ALA A 247 -8.92 20.07 -12.29
N VAL A 248 -8.73 21.25 -11.71
CA VAL A 248 -8.61 21.40 -10.26
C VAL A 248 -9.99 21.22 -9.64
N VAL A 249 -10.14 20.24 -8.75
CA VAL A 249 -11.41 19.90 -8.08
C VAL A 249 -11.35 20.08 -6.56
N GLY A 250 -10.18 20.32 -5.99
CA GLY A 250 -9.99 20.63 -4.58
C GLY A 250 -8.72 21.44 -4.36
N GLY A 251 -8.70 22.23 -3.29
CA GLY A 251 -7.49 22.89 -2.84
C GLY A 251 -7.65 23.71 -1.57
N ARG A 252 -6.52 23.93 -0.89
CA ARG A 252 -6.41 24.72 0.35
C ARG A 252 -5.04 25.43 0.38
N ASN A 253 -4.97 26.63 0.97
CA ASN A 253 -3.76 27.46 0.89
C ASN A 253 -3.49 28.34 2.14
N ASP A 254 -4.21 28.10 3.23
CA ASP A 254 -4.28 28.97 4.41
C ASP A 254 -3.70 28.35 5.69
N LEU A 255 -3.32 27.07 5.68
CA LEU A 255 -2.72 26.42 6.85
C LEU A 255 -1.23 26.77 6.99
N PRO A 256 -0.74 27.02 8.21
CA PRO A 256 0.68 27.24 8.45
C PRO A 256 1.49 25.95 8.27
N ASP A 257 2.80 26.09 8.09
CA ASP A 257 3.74 25.00 8.21
C ASP A 257 3.83 24.53 9.67
N GLN A 258 4.00 23.22 9.88
CA GLN A 258 4.33 22.66 11.18
C GLN A 258 5.82 22.84 11.50
N ALA A 259 6.15 22.87 12.78
CA ALA A 259 7.54 22.76 13.23
C ALA A 259 8.03 21.31 13.03
N PRO A 260 9.13 21.08 12.29
CA PRO A 260 9.59 19.72 12.01
C PRO A 260 10.02 18.91 13.25
N GLY A 261 10.07 17.59 13.08
CA GLY A 261 10.51 16.60 14.05
C GLY A 261 9.42 16.06 14.99
N ALA A 262 8.15 16.42 14.79
CA ALA A 262 7.01 15.77 15.41
C ALA A 262 5.74 16.02 14.58
N LEU A 263 4.81 15.06 14.58
CA LEU A 263 3.47 15.29 14.05
C LEU A 263 2.70 16.27 14.95
N PRO A 264 1.81 17.11 14.37
CA PRO A 264 0.99 18.02 15.15
C PRO A 264 0.04 17.27 16.09
N ALA A 265 -0.03 17.71 17.35
CA ALA A 265 -1.02 17.20 18.28
C ALA A 265 -2.41 17.80 17.99
N ASN A 266 -3.44 16.95 17.99
CA ASN A 266 -4.85 17.36 17.87
C ASN A 266 -5.23 18.10 16.57
N LEU A 267 -4.53 17.83 15.46
CA LEU A 267 -4.93 18.35 14.16
C LEU A 267 -6.32 17.79 13.77
N PRO A 268 -7.29 18.63 13.37
CA PRO A 268 -8.56 18.14 12.90
C PRO A 268 -8.35 17.28 11.63
N ILE A 269 -9.10 16.18 11.51
CA ILE A 269 -8.89 15.23 10.42
C ILE A 269 -9.01 15.87 9.03
N GLY A 270 -9.91 16.84 8.85
CA GLY A 270 -10.06 17.58 7.60
C GLY A 270 -8.90 18.51 7.25
N GLU A 271 -7.91 18.63 8.12
CA GLU A 271 -6.68 19.40 7.89
C GLU A 271 -5.46 18.51 7.66
N ALA A 272 -5.63 17.17 7.66
CA ALA A 272 -4.52 16.23 7.56
C ALA A 272 -3.67 16.45 6.30
N ASP A 273 -4.30 16.72 5.17
CA ASP A 273 -3.62 16.99 3.89
C ASP A 273 -2.90 18.35 3.85
N GLY A 274 -3.11 19.22 4.85
CA GLY A 274 -2.52 20.55 4.91
C GLY A 274 -3.06 21.49 3.84
N ASN A 275 -2.17 22.30 3.26
CA ASN A 275 -2.46 22.97 2.00
C ASN A 275 -2.27 21.96 0.88
N PHE A 276 -3.21 21.90 -0.05
CA PHE A 276 -3.20 20.88 -1.08
C PHE A 276 -3.82 21.36 -2.39
N VAL A 277 -3.63 20.56 -3.42
CA VAL A 277 -4.36 20.62 -4.70
C VAL A 277 -4.85 19.22 -5.02
N VAL A 278 -6.07 19.09 -5.53
CA VAL A 278 -6.59 17.85 -6.13
C VAL A 278 -6.87 18.09 -7.62
N LEU A 279 -6.26 17.30 -8.48
CA LEU A 279 -6.52 17.29 -9.92
C LEU A 279 -7.37 16.09 -10.33
N ASP A 280 -8.49 16.31 -11.01
CA ASP A 280 -9.17 15.29 -11.81
C ASP A 280 -8.45 15.15 -13.15
N ILE A 281 -7.87 13.97 -13.38
CA ILE A 281 -7.09 13.65 -14.58
C ILE A 281 -7.88 12.77 -15.57
N GLY A 282 -9.18 12.59 -15.33
CA GLY A 282 -10.07 11.76 -16.12
C GLY A 282 -9.98 10.27 -15.79
N GLY A 283 -10.86 9.47 -16.39
CA GLY A 283 -10.88 8.00 -16.21
C GLY A 283 -11.26 7.53 -14.79
N GLY A 284 -11.79 8.43 -13.96
CA GLY A 284 -12.11 8.20 -12.54
C GLY A 284 -10.88 8.18 -11.65
N ALA A 285 -9.80 8.89 -12.02
CA ALA A 285 -8.60 9.04 -11.22
C ALA A 285 -8.38 10.51 -10.86
N PHE A 286 -8.01 10.75 -9.61
CA PHE A 286 -7.67 12.06 -9.07
C PHE A 286 -6.27 12.01 -8.46
N VAL A 287 -5.53 13.11 -8.50
CA VAL A 287 -4.19 13.23 -7.92
C VAL A 287 -4.21 14.24 -6.80
N LEU A 288 -3.80 13.83 -5.61
CA LEU A 288 -3.56 14.72 -4.47
C LEU A 288 -2.09 15.16 -4.45
N TYR A 289 -1.89 16.45 -4.21
CA TYR A 289 -0.60 17.06 -3.85
C TYR A 289 -0.79 17.71 -2.49
N ALA A 290 -0.19 17.16 -1.43
CA ALA A 290 -0.43 17.59 -0.05
C ALA A 290 0.78 18.30 0.57
N HIS A 291 0.58 18.84 1.77
CA HIS A 291 1.59 19.52 2.60
C HIS A 291 2.26 20.73 1.92
N LEU A 292 1.54 21.39 1.02
CA LEU A 292 2.06 22.53 0.26
C LEU A 292 2.37 23.73 1.17
N ARG A 293 3.29 24.58 0.71
CA ARG A 293 3.74 25.75 1.46
C ARG A 293 2.61 26.79 1.58
N PRO A 294 2.40 27.41 2.77
CA PRO A 294 1.37 28.40 2.98
C PRO A 294 1.46 29.55 1.97
N GLY A 295 0.32 29.91 1.36
CA GLY A 295 0.24 30.96 0.35
C GLY A 295 0.87 30.63 -1.00
N SER A 296 1.41 29.42 -1.21
CA SER A 296 2.07 29.04 -2.46
C SER A 296 1.14 28.47 -3.52
N VAL A 297 -0.05 27.96 -3.15
CA VAL A 297 -0.98 27.35 -4.11
C VAL A 297 -1.48 28.41 -5.10
N ARG A 298 -1.18 28.22 -6.38
CA ARG A 298 -1.39 29.23 -7.44
C ARG A 298 -2.62 28.97 -8.31
N VAL A 299 -3.37 27.91 -8.00
CA VAL A 299 -4.51 27.44 -8.78
C VAL A 299 -5.79 27.46 -7.96
N ARG A 300 -6.93 27.45 -8.63
CA ARG A 300 -8.27 27.50 -8.03
C ARG A 300 -9.12 26.36 -8.57
N VAL A 301 -10.09 25.91 -7.75
CA VAL A 301 -11.10 24.94 -8.18
C VAL A 301 -11.80 25.45 -9.45
N GLY A 302 -11.86 24.60 -10.47
CA GLY A 302 -12.37 24.92 -11.80
C GLY A 302 -11.30 25.23 -12.85
N ASP A 303 -10.06 25.53 -12.44
CA ASP A 303 -8.97 25.77 -13.39
C ASP A 303 -8.63 24.50 -14.17
N ARG A 304 -8.29 24.64 -15.45
CA ARG A 304 -7.70 23.57 -16.27
C ARG A 304 -6.20 23.75 -16.31
N ILE A 305 -5.48 22.73 -15.87
CA ILE A 305 -4.02 22.75 -15.72
C ILE A 305 -3.42 21.75 -16.69
N GLY A 306 -2.37 22.16 -17.41
CA GLY A 306 -1.58 21.28 -18.25
C GLY A 306 -0.46 20.60 -17.46
N ARG A 307 -0.10 19.38 -17.85
CA ARG A 307 1.04 18.65 -17.32
C ARG A 307 2.31 19.51 -17.36
N GLY A 308 3.04 19.54 -16.25
CA GLY A 308 4.27 20.33 -16.07
C GLY A 308 4.03 21.77 -15.60
N ALA A 309 2.79 22.24 -15.50
CA ALA A 309 2.50 23.55 -14.92
C ALA A 309 2.79 23.57 -13.42
N VAL A 310 3.35 24.68 -12.93
CA VAL A 310 3.59 24.88 -11.49
C VAL A 310 2.26 25.17 -10.79
N ILE A 311 1.92 24.37 -9.77
CA ILE A 311 0.67 24.49 -9.02
C ILE A 311 0.86 25.01 -7.59
N GLY A 312 2.08 24.92 -7.05
CA GLY A 312 2.44 25.35 -5.71
C GLY A 312 3.92 25.11 -5.41
N GLU A 313 4.28 25.19 -4.14
CA GLU A 313 5.63 24.90 -3.65
C GLU A 313 5.55 23.88 -2.51
N VAL A 314 6.57 23.03 -2.38
CA VAL A 314 6.67 22.06 -1.29
C VAL A 314 6.74 22.79 0.05
N GLY A 315 5.94 22.34 1.02
CA GLY A 315 5.86 22.93 2.36
C GLY A 315 5.96 21.88 3.45
N ASN A 316 5.34 22.17 4.59
CA ASN A 316 5.24 21.29 5.75
C ASN A 316 3.90 21.48 6.50
N SER A 317 2.83 21.84 5.80
CA SER A 317 1.51 22.09 6.41
C SER A 317 0.73 20.80 6.68
N GLY A 318 -0.27 20.85 7.56
CA GLY A 318 -1.12 19.68 7.85
C GLY A 318 -0.43 18.63 8.74
N ASN A 319 -0.77 17.35 8.56
CA ASN A 319 -0.25 16.24 9.35
C ASN A 319 1.13 15.79 8.86
N SER A 320 2.11 16.69 8.94
CA SER A 320 3.47 16.48 8.45
C SER A 320 4.51 16.65 9.56
N GLN A 321 5.54 15.80 9.56
CA GLN A 321 6.65 15.84 10.52
C GLN A 321 7.93 16.49 9.96
N ALA A 322 8.06 16.60 8.64
CA ALA A 322 9.20 17.20 7.94
C ALA A 322 8.77 17.64 6.54
N PRO A 323 9.38 18.69 5.95
CA PRO A 323 9.06 19.12 4.60
C PRO A 323 9.19 18.01 3.55
N HIS A 324 8.10 17.72 2.85
CA HIS A 324 8.04 16.75 1.75
C HIS A 324 6.83 17.05 0.84
N LEU A 325 6.81 16.46 -0.36
CA LEU A 325 5.61 16.44 -1.20
C LEU A 325 4.94 15.08 -1.09
N HIS A 326 3.79 15.02 -0.43
CA HIS A 326 2.91 13.85 -0.48
C HIS A 326 2.16 13.83 -1.81
N LEU A 327 2.29 12.74 -2.55
CA LEU A 327 1.58 12.52 -3.81
C LEU A 327 0.95 11.13 -3.86
N HIS A 328 -0.34 11.07 -4.13
CA HIS A 328 -1.01 9.82 -4.45
C HIS A 328 -2.10 9.98 -5.51
N VAL A 329 -2.48 8.87 -6.12
CA VAL A 329 -3.63 8.78 -7.04
C VAL A 329 -4.75 8.04 -6.35
N MET A 330 -5.97 8.54 -6.52
CA MET A 330 -7.14 8.13 -5.77
C MET A 330 -8.38 8.02 -6.67
N ASP A 331 -9.36 7.22 -6.26
CA ASP A 331 -10.58 6.93 -7.02
C ASP A 331 -11.74 7.92 -6.82
N ARG A 332 -11.57 8.87 -5.90
CA ARG A 332 -12.48 9.99 -5.61
C ARG A 332 -11.67 11.19 -5.12
N SER A 333 -12.27 12.38 -5.11
CA SER A 333 -11.56 13.65 -4.90
C SER A 333 -11.17 13.97 -3.45
N ASP A 334 -11.56 13.13 -2.49
CA ASP A 334 -11.28 13.34 -1.06
C ASP A 334 -10.07 12.50 -0.64
N GLY A 335 -8.98 13.17 -0.23
CA GLY A 335 -7.67 12.57 0.04
C GLY A 335 -7.64 11.53 1.15
N LEU A 336 -8.64 11.52 2.05
CA LEU A 336 -8.71 10.57 3.15
C LEU A 336 -9.81 9.52 2.95
N LEU A 337 -10.91 9.94 2.33
CA LEU A 337 -12.04 9.06 2.12
C LEU A 337 -11.84 8.16 0.91
N ALA A 338 -10.84 8.37 0.05
CA ALA A 338 -10.57 7.60 -1.16
C ALA A 338 -9.96 6.20 -0.95
N ASP A 339 -9.96 5.40 -2.02
CA ASP A 339 -9.07 4.25 -2.15
C ASP A 339 -7.91 4.59 -3.10
N GLY A 340 -6.71 4.20 -2.70
CA GLY A 340 -5.48 4.46 -3.44
C GLY A 340 -5.42 3.64 -4.72
N LEU A 341 -5.29 4.33 -5.84
CA LEU A 341 -5.11 3.74 -7.15
C LEU A 341 -3.62 3.66 -7.49
N PRO A 342 -3.15 2.55 -8.09
CA PRO A 342 -1.81 2.50 -8.61
C PRO A 342 -1.67 3.34 -9.88
N TYR A 343 -0.45 3.80 -10.10
CA TYR A 343 -0.04 4.64 -11.22
C TYR A 343 1.42 4.34 -11.57
N VAL A 344 1.89 4.91 -12.66
CA VAL A 344 3.29 4.84 -13.08
C VAL A 344 3.77 6.20 -13.55
N PHE A 345 5.08 6.45 -13.50
CA PHE A 345 5.68 7.63 -14.13
C PHE A 345 6.12 7.32 -15.55
N GLU A 346 6.00 8.29 -16.45
CA GLU A 346 6.39 8.16 -17.86
C GLU A 346 7.88 7.79 -18.00
N ALA A 347 8.76 8.55 -17.31
CA ALA A 347 10.19 8.33 -17.34
C ALA A 347 10.91 8.98 -16.17
N PHE A 348 11.97 8.33 -15.67
CA PHE A 348 12.91 8.85 -14.68
C PHE A 348 14.19 7.99 -14.66
N ALA A 349 15.23 8.44 -13.95
CA ALA A 349 16.44 7.67 -13.72
C ALA A 349 16.65 7.39 -12.23
N ILE A 350 17.23 6.23 -11.91
CA ILE A 350 17.62 5.85 -10.55
C ILE A 350 19.15 5.77 -10.46
N PRO A 351 19.83 6.83 -9.98
CA PRO A 351 21.27 6.81 -9.76
C PRO A 351 21.68 6.09 -8.47
N ALA A 352 20.76 5.89 -7.51
CA ALA A 352 21.05 5.23 -6.25
C ALA A 352 19.77 4.75 -5.54
N ALA A 353 19.92 3.94 -4.49
CA ALA A 353 18.85 3.61 -3.55
C ALA A 353 19.38 3.63 -2.11
N ALA A 354 18.54 3.98 -1.14
CA ALA A 354 18.90 3.90 0.28
C ALA A 354 18.73 2.45 0.78
N GLU A 355 19.75 1.62 0.56
CA GLU A 355 19.72 0.18 0.87
C GLU A 355 19.58 -0.13 2.37
N ALA A 356 19.99 0.79 3.24
CA ALA A 356 19.88 0.62 4.69
C ALA A 356 18.43 0.76 5.23
N GLY A 357 17.45 0.97 4.33
CA GLY A 357 16.03 0.88 4.61
C GLY A 357 15.48 2.07 5.40
N THR A 358 14.22 1.94 5.81
CA THR A 358 13.47 3.01 6.50
C THR A 358 14.17 3.49 7.78
N ALA A 359 14.88 2.63 8.49
CA ALA A 359 15.60 3.02 9.71
C ALA A 359 16.76 3.99 9.42
N ASP A 360 17.43 3.87 8.27
CA ASP A 360 18.47 4.82 7.86
C ASP A 360 17.84 6.14 7.44
N PHE A 361 16.77 6.06 6.65
CA PHE A 361 15.99 7.23 6.23
C PHE A 361 15.49 8.05 7.42
N ASP A 362 14.82 7.41 8.37
CA ASP A 362 14.31 8.06 9.58
C ASP A 362 15.43 8.66 10.43
N ARG A 363 16.59 7.97 10.51
CA ARG A 363 17.77 8.51 11.21
C ARG A 363 18.31 9.76 10.50
N ALA A 364 18.44 9.72 9.18
CA ALA A 364 18.95 10.84 8.39
C ALA A 364 18.05 12.07 8.53
N GLU A 365 16.73 11.90 8.44
CA GLU A 365 15.75 12.97 8.68
C GLU A 365 15.87 13.52 10.12
N ALA A 366 15.91 12.63 11.12
CA ALA A 366 15.90 13.04 12.54
C ALA A 366 17.22 13.66 13.03
N THR A 367 18.34 13.45 12.33
CA THR A 367 19.68 13.88 12.80
C THR A 367 20.41 14.79 11.82
N GLY A 368 19.94 14.91 10.58
CA GLY A 368 20.67 15.55 9.48
C GLY A 368 21.94 14.81 9.05
N SER A 369 22.12 13.56 9.50
CA SER A 369 23.19 12.69 8.99
C SER A 369 22.91 12.29 7.54
N PRO A 370 23.95 11.99 6.74
CA PRO A 370 23.75 11.56 5.37
C PRO A 370 23.10 10.18 5.29
N LEU A 371 22.27 9.97 4.27
CA LEU A 371 21.76 8.66 3.89
C LEU A 371 22.89 7.75 3.43
N THR A 372 22.82 6.47 3.81
CA THR A 372 23.66 5.45 3.22
C THR A 372 23.07 5.02 1.88
N LEU A 373 23.77 5.34 0.78
CA LEU A 373 23.29 5.08 -0.58
C LEU A 373 24.12 4.03 -1.30
N THR A 374 23.45 3.12 -1.98
CA THR A 374 24.06 2.23 -2.97
C THR A 374 23.89 2.83 -4.35
N ARG A 375 25.01 3.33 -4.90
CA ARG A 375 25.04 4.04 -6.19
C ARG A 375 25.04 3.07 -7.37
N ARG A 376 24.43 3.51 -8.47
CA ARG A 376 24.37 2.83 -9.77
C ARG A 376 25.08 3.68 -10.81
N SER A 377 26.00 3.06 -11.55
CA SER A 377 26.70 3.69 -12.67
C SER A 377 26.75 2.72 -13.86
N PRO A 378 26.07 3.02 -14.99
CA PRO A 378 25.20 4.19 -15.20
C PRO A 378 23.91 4.15 -14.33
N PRO A 379 23.23 5.29 -14.13
CA PRO A 379 21.88 5.31 -13.54
C PRO A 379 20.92 4.40 -14.31
N LEU A 380 20.00 3.74 -13.61
CA LEU A 380 18.96 2.92 -14.24
C LEU A 380 17.89 3.82 -14.85
N ALA A 381 17.76 3.83 -16.18
CA ALA A 381 16.65 4.49 -16.86
C ALA A 381 15.36 3.65 -16.72
N VAL A 382 14.29 4.27 -16.24
CA VAL A 382 13.00 3.62 -15.98
C VAL A 382 11.91 4.33 -16.80
N ARG A 383 11.00 3.57 -17.42
CA ARG A 383 9.85 4.10 -18.16
C ARG A 383 8.58 3.35 -17.80
N LYS A 384 7.47 4.07 -17.70
CA LYS A 384 6.12 3.53 -17.44
C LYS A 384 6.09 2.53 -16.27
N ALA A 385 6.81 2.87 -15.20
CA ALA A 385 6.84 2.12 -13.96
C ALA A 385 6.79 3.07 -12.76
N LEU A 386 6.53 2.54 -11.58
CA LEU A 386 6.65 3.27 -10.32
C LEU A 386 8.00 2.94 -9.65
N PRO A 387 8.70 3.91 -9.03
CA PRO A 387 9.90 3.61 -8.27
C PRO A 387 9.56 2.76 -7.05
N LEU A 388 10.46 1.84 -6.70
CA LEU A 388 10.43 1.18 -5.40
C LEU A 388 10.76 2.18 -4.29
N ASP A 389 10.22 1.92 -3.11
CA ASP A 389 10.50 2.67 -1.89
C ASP A 389 12.01 2.89 -1.69
N LEU A 390 12.37 4.10 -1.26
CA LEU A 390 13.72 4.58 -1.03
C LEU A 390 14.65 4.61 -2.26
N SER A 391 14.09 4.54 -3.47
CA SER A 391 14.83 4.88 -4.69
C SER A 391 15.17 6.37 -4.69
N ILE A 392 16.40 6.71 -5.09
CA ILE A 392 16.76 8.07 -5.47
C ILE A 392 16.34 8.26 -6.92
N VAL A 393 15.59 9.31 -7.20
CA VAL A 393 14.96 9.59 -8.50
C VAL A 393 15.49 10.90 -9.05
N ASP A 394 15.97 10.82 -10.29
CA ASP A 394 16.29 11.96 -11.12
C ASP A 394 15.23 12.08 -12.21
N TRP A 395 14.55 13.23 -12.26
CA TRP A 395 13.55 13.50 -13.28
C TRP A 395 14.24 13.95 -14.56
N GLU A 396 13.88 13.30 -15.68
CA GLU A 396 14.35 13.74 -17.00
C GLU A 396 13.84 15.17 -17.26
N PRO A 397 14.67 16.06 -17.86
CA PRO A 397 14.18 17.33 -18.37
C PRO A 397 13.01 17.11 -19.33
N PRO A 398 12.00 18.00 -19.35
CA PRO A 398 10.91 17.94 -20.33
C PRO A 398 11.44 17.77 -21.75
N ALA A 399 10.68 17.09 -22.62
CA ALA A 399 11.08 16.90 -24.03
C ALA A 399 11.35 18.22 -24.76
N SER A 400 10.74 19.34 -24.34
CA SER A 400 10.99 20.68 -24.87
C SER A 400 12.35 21.28 -24.50
N GLU A 401 13.01 20.76 -23.46
CA GLU A 401 14.34 21.19 -22.99
C GLU A 401 15.44 20.22 -23.44
N ARG A 402 15.07 19.05 -23.97
CA ARG A 402 15.98 18.15 -24.67
C ARG A 402 16.14 18.70 -26.09
N GLY A 403 17.17 19.52 -26.30
CA GLY A 403 17.53 19.99 -27.64
C GLY A 403 17.47 18.83 -28.62
N THR A 404 16.76 19.03 -29.73
CA THR A 404 16.73 18.06 -30.84
C THR A 404 18.18 17.72 -31.22
N PRO A 405 18.51 16.43 -31.39
CA PRO A 405 19.87 15.99 -31.68
C PRO A 405 20.45 16.60 -32.95
#